data_AF-A7KK83-F1
#
_entry.id   AF-A7KK83-F1
#
_cell.length_a   1.000
_cell.length_b   1.000
_cell.length_c   1.000
_cell.angle_alpha   90.00
_cell.angle_beta   90.00
_cell.angle_gamma   90.00
#
_symmetry.space_group_name_H-M   'P 1'
#
loop_
_entity.id
_entity.type
_entity.pdbx_description
1 polymer ?
#
loop_
_entity_poly.entity_id
_entity_poly.type
_entity_poly.pdbx_seq_one_letter_code
_entity_poly.pdbx_strand_id
1 'polypeptide(L)'
;NLKNSVEGDLKDKLEAGDKATLEKEISETISWLDGAQEAAKEEYEERQKTLEGVANPIMMKVYGAGGAPGAGGAPGGFPGAGAAPGAHADEPSVEEVD
;
A
#
# COMPACT_ATOMS: atom_id res chain seq x y z
N ASN A 1 -4.73 3.38 7.69
CA ASN A 1 -5.34 2.05 7.90
C ASN A 1 -6.24 1.77 6.70
N LEU A 2 -6.00 0.67 5.98
CA LEU A 2 -6.69 0.34 4.73
C LEU A 2 -8.22 0.29 4.89
N LYS A 3 -8.72 -0.29 5.99
CA LYS A 3 -10.16 -0.36 6.30
C LYS A 3 -10.81 1.03 6.29
N ASN A 4 -10.20 1.99 7.00
CA ASN A 4 -10.72 3.35 7.09
C ASN A 4 -10.70 4.07 5.73
N SER A 5 -9.70 3.79 4.89
CA SER A 5 -9.64 4.37 3.54
C SER A 5 -10.75 3.82 2.63
N VAL A 6 -11.06 2.52 2.72
CA VAL A 6 -12.14 1.86 1.96
C VAL A 6 -13.52 2.30 2.42
N GLU A 7 -13.71 2.49 3.73
CA GLU A 7 -14.98 2.97 4.30
C GLU A 7 -15.16 4.49 4.21
N GLY A 8 -14.07 5.24 3.99
CA GLY A 8 -14.04 6.70 3.88
C GLY A 8 -13.79 7.17 2.46
N ASP A 9 -12.63 7.79 2.23
CA ASP A 9 -12.31 8.57 1.01
C ASP A 9 -12.37 7.81 -0.31
N LEU A 10 -12.28 6.47 -0.27
CA LEU A 10 -12.31 5.61 -1.46
C LEU A 10 -13.67 4.96 -1.66
N LYS A 11 -14.59 5.07 -0.69
CA LYS A 11 -15.88 4.37 -0.70
C LYS A 11 -16.67 4.61 -1.98
N ASP A 12 -16.71 5.84 -2.45
CA ASP A 12 -17.47 6.26 -3.64
C ASP A 12 -16.64 6.19 -4.94
N LYS A 13 -15.35 5.85 -4.84
CA LYS A 13 -14.43 5.69 -5.99
C LYS A 13 -14.17 4.23 -6.35
N LEU A 14 -14.56 3.31 -5.47
CA LEU A 14 -14.40 1.87 -5.65
C LEU A 14 -15.63 1.30 -6.36
N GLU A 15 -15.37 0.50 -7.40
CA GLU A 15 -16.39 -0.36 -7.98
C GLU A 15 -16.91 -1.35 -6.93
N ALA A 16 -18.20 -1.68 -6.98
CA ALA A 16 -18.85 -2.51 -5.95
C ALA A 16 -18.15 -3.86 -5.73
N GLY A 17 -17.67 -4.50 -6.81
CA GLY A 17 -16.94 -5.76 -6.73
C GLY A 17 -15.54 -5.62 -6.09
N ASP A 18 -14.81 -4.55 -6.45
CA ASP A 18 -13.49 -4.26 -5.90
C ASP A 18 -13.60 -3.90 -4.41
N LYS A 19 -14.62 -3.13 -4.03
CA LYS A 19 -14.94 -2.82 -2.63
C LYS A 19 -15.23 -4.09 -1.82
N ALA A 20 -16.13 -4.95 -2.31
CA ALA A 20 -16.48 -6.19 -1.61
C ALA A 20 -15.25 -7.12 -1.44
N THR A 21 -14.38 -7.15 -2.44
CA THR A 21 -13.12 -7.92 -2.38
C THR A 21 -12.19 -7.39 -1.29
N LEU A 22 -11.99 -6.07 -1.23
CA LEU A 22 -11.21 -5.42 -0.17
C LEU A 22 -11.79 -5.65 1.21
N GLU A 23 -13.09 -5.42 1.40
CA GLU A 23 -13.76 -5.61 2.69
C GLU A 23 -13.62 -7.05 3.21
N LYS A 24 -13.75 -8.03 2.30
CA LYS A 24 -13.54 -9.44 2.63
C LYS A 24 -12.10 -9.70 3.09
N GLU A 25 -11.10 -9.35 2.29
CA GLU A 25 -9.69 -9.65 2.61
C GLU A 25 -9.22 -8.92 3.88
N ILE A 26 -9.68 -7.69 4.10
CA ILE A 26 -9.44 -6.92 5.33
C ILE A 26 -10.05 -7.64 6.53
N SER A 27 -11.29 -8.10 6.42
CA SER A 27 -11.99 -8.80 7.52
C SER A 27 -11.32 -10.13 7.85
N GLU A 28 -10.93 -10.90 6.83
CA GLU A 28 -10.18 -12.14 7.03
C GLU A 28 -8.81 -11.89 7.67
N THR A 29 -8.13 -10.79 7.30
CA THR A 29 -6.84 -10.41 7.89
C THR A 29 -6.99 -10.00 9.35
N ILE A 30 -8.01 -9.21 9.68
CA ILE A 30 -8.31 -8.84 11.08
C ILE A 30 -8.61 -10.10 11.90
N SER A 31 -9.46 -10.99 11.40
CA SER A 31 -9.77 -12.24 12.09
C SER A 31 -8.54 -13.14 12.29
N TRP A 32 -7.60 -13.12 11.34
CA TRP A 32 -6.34 -13.83 11.51
C TRP A 32 -5.46 -13.16 12.58
N LEU A 33 -5.35 -11.82 12.56
CA LEU A 33 -4.58 -11.05 13.54
C LEU A 33 -5.06 -11.29 14.98
N ASP A 34 -6.37 -11.44 15.20
CA ASP A 34 -6.94 -11.73 16.53
C ASP A 34 -6.41 -13.03 17.14
N GLY A 35 -6.03 -14.01 16.30
CA GLY A 35 -5.44 -15.29 16.72
C GLY A 35 -3.92 -15.39 16.56
N ALA A 36 -3.28 -14.41 15.91
CA ALA A 36 -1.89 -14.50 15.48
C ALA A 36 -0.85 -14.05 16.54
N GLN A 37 -1.23 -13.90 17.83
CA GLN A 37 -0.34 -13.37 18.87
C GLN A 37 1.01 -14.12 18.99
N GLU A 38 1.03 -15.40 18.65
CA GLU A 38 2.23 -16.26 18.67
C GLU A 38 2.74 -16.62 17.27
N ALA A 39 2.17 -16.04 16.21
CA ALA A 39 2.58 -16.33 14.84
C ALA A 39 4.01 -15.83 14.57
N ALA A 40 4.74 -16.58 13.75
CA ALA A 40 6.10 -16.21 13.37
C ALA A 40 6.09 -14.98 12.45
N LYS A 41 7.21 -14.28 12.41
CA LYS A 41 7.39 -13.10 11.54
C LYS A 41 7.05 -13.43 10.08
N GLU A 42 7.44 -14.61 9.61
CA GLU A 42 7.21 -15.09 8.26
C GLU A 42 5.71 -15.19 7.94
N GLU A 43 4.88 -15.60 8.92
CA GLU A 43 3.42 -15.72 8.75
C GLU A 43 2.76 -14.33 8.66
N TYR A 44 3.25 -13.36 9.44
CA TYR A 44 2.83 -11.96 9.33
C TYR A 44 3.19 -11.36 7.97
N GLU A 45 4.41 -11.62 7.49
CA GLU A 45 4.84 -11.15 6.17
C GLU A 45 4.03 -11.78 5.04
N GLU A 46 3.70 -13.07 5.14
CA GLU A 46 2.86 -13.76 4.16
C GLU A 46 1.42 -13.24 4.17
N ARG A 47 0.84 -13.01 5.37
CA ARG A 47 -0.48 -12.39 5.49
C ARG A 47 -0.50 -10.99 4.90
N GLN A 48 0.53 -10.19 5.19
CA GLN A 48 0.66 -8.84 4.65
C GLN A 48 0.76 -8.88 3.11
N LYS A 49 1.60 -9.75 2.54
CA LYS A 49 1.74 -9.89 1.09
C LYS A 49 0.43 -10.32 0.43
N THR A 50 -0.34 -11.19 1.07
CA THR A 50 -1.66 -11.61 0.58
C THR A 50 -2.62 -10.41 0.51
N LEU A 51 -2.72 -9.64 1.60
CA LEU A 51 -3.55 -8.44 1.64
C LEU A 51 -3.11 -7.40 0.59
N GLU A 52 -1.80 -7.13 0.49
CA GLU A 52 -1.23 -6.19 -0.47
C GLU A 52 -1.43 -6.65 -1.93
N GLY A 53 -1.36 -7.95 -2.19
CA GLY A 53 -1.59 -8.54 -3.52
C GLY A 53 -3.02 -8.28 -4.03
N VAL A 54 -3.98 -8.16 -3.12
CA VAL A 54 -5.36 -7.78 -3.45
C VAL A 54 -5.52 -6.27 -3.47
N ALA A 55 -4.98 -5.58 -2.46
CA ALA A 55 -5.23 -4.15 -2.28
C ALA A 55 -4.53 -3.28 -3.34
N ASN A 56 -3.23 -3.51 -3.58
CA ASN A 56 -2.44 -2.68 -4.49
C ASN A 56 -3.04 -2.55 -5.91
N PRO A 57 -3.43 -3.63 -6.61
CA PRO A 57 -4.01 -3.48 -7.94
C PRO A 57 -5.34 -2.72 -7.93
N ILE A 58 -6.15 -2.87 -6.88
CA ILE A 58 -7.43 -2.14 -6.75
C ILE A 58 -7.16 -0.65 -6.49
N MET A 59 -6.23 -0.34 -5.58
CA MET A 59 -5.84 1.04 -5.29
C MET A 59 -5.27 1.74 -6.54
N MET A 60 -4.45 1.03 -7.33
CA MET A 60 -3.93 1.56 -8.61
C MET A 60 -5.06 1.88 -9.59
N LYS A 61 -6.11 1.06 -9.70
CA LYS A 61 -7.28 1.38 -10.54
C LYS A 61 -7.98 2.65 -10.08
N VAL A 62 -8.22 2.79 -8.77
CA VAL A 62 -8.93 3.95 -8.19
C VAL A 62 -8.14 5.25 -8.39
N TYR A 63 -6.84 5.24 -8.15
CA TYR A 63 -6.01 6.43 -8.35
C TYR A 63 -5.72 6.70 -9.84
N GLY A 64 -5.56 5.65 -10.66
CA GLY A 64 -5.37 5.76 -12.10
C GLY A 64 -6.60 6.29 -12.84
N ALA A 65 -7.81 6.06 -12.33
CA ALA A 65 -9.04 6.67 -12.82
C ALA A 65 -9.20 8.15 -12.42
N GLY A 66 -8.43 8.62 -11.41
CA GLY A 66 -8.55 9.95 -10.81
C GLY A 66 -7.54 11.00 -11.29
N GLY A 67 -6.47 10.63 -11.99
CA GLY A 67 -5.56 11.60 -12.60
C GLY A 67 -4.14 11.11 -12.89
N ALA A 68 -3.67 11.50 -14.09
CA ALA A 68 -2.32 11.45 -14.67
C ALA A 68 -1.83 10.14 -15.33
N PRO A 69 -1.58 10.14 -16.66
CA PRO A 69 -0.77 9.13 -17.32
C PRO A 69 0.71 9.34 -16.94
N GLY A 70 1.22 8.56 -15.99
CA GLY A 70 2.58 8.81 -15.50
C GLY A 70 3.13 7.82 -14.48
N ALA A 71 2.76 6.54 -14.55
CA ALA A 71 3.46 5.49 -13.79
C ALA A 71 3.58 4.22 -14.65
N GLY A 72 4.19 4.38 -15.82
CA GLY A 72 4.77 3.25 -16.55
C GLY A 72 6.12 2.89 -15.93
N GLY A 73 6.21 1.69 -15.33
CA GLY A 73 7.44 1.06 -14.84
C GLY A 73 7.53 1.07 -13.31
N ALA A 74 7.64 -0.04 -12.59
CA ALA A 74 8.01 -1.40 -12.97
C ALA A 74 7.51 -2.43 -11.92
N PRO A 75 7.38 -3.72 -12.29
CA PRO A 75 7.07 -4.82 -11.39
C PRO A 75 8.37 -5.36 -10.74
N GLY A 76 8.38 -5.47 -9.41
CA GLY A 76 9.39 -6.24 -8.67
C GLY A 76 10.73 -5.53 -8.41
N GLY A 77 11.10 -5.43 -7.13
CA GLY A 77 12.44 -5.00 -6.72
C GLY A 77 12.53 -4.60 -5.26
N PHE A 78 12.78 -5.57 -4.38
CA PHE A 78 13.23 -5.36 -3.00
C PHE A 78 14.48 -4.45 -2.98
N PRO A 79 14.59 -3.43 -2.11
CA PRO A 79 15.88 -2.85 -1.75
C PRO A 79 16.37 -3.46 -0.44
N GLY A 80 16.90 -4.67 -0.56
CA GLY A 80 17.61 -5.38 0.50
C GLY A 80 18.84 -6.05 -0.07
N ALA A 81 19.80 -5.30 -0.62
CA ALA A 81 21.15 -5.76 -0.93
C ALA A 81 22.09 -4.60 -1.27
N GLY A 82 23.05 -4.33 -0.38
CA GLY A 82 24.44 -4.06 -0.76
C GLY A 82 24.85 -2.75 -1.45
N ALA A 83 25.70 -2.00 -0.74
CA ALA A 83 26.88 -1.25 -1.24
C ALA A 83 26.67 0.10 -1.98
N ALA A 84 26.75 1.19 -1.18
CA ALA A 84 27.70 2.35 -1.22
C ALA A 84 28.22 2.95 -2.56
N PRO A 85 28.86 4.14 -2.54
CA PRO A 85 28.54 5.41 -1.87
C PRO A 85 28.69 6.64 -2.83
N GLY A 86 28.07 7.76 -2.47
CA GLY A 86 28.65 9.10 -2.76
C GLY A 86 27.90 10.01 -3.73
N ALA A 87 28.18 11.30 -3.51
CA ALA A 87 27.88 12.48 -4.33
C ALA A 87 26.52 13.18 -4.10
N HIS A 88 26.53 14.02 -3.07
CA HIS A 88 26.21 15.45 -3.11
C HIS A 88 24.89 15.97 -3.70
N ALA A 89 24.25 16.77 -2.84
CA ALA A 89 23.66 18.08 -3.10
C ALA A 89 22.37 18.12 -3.91
N ASP A 90 21.27 18.35 -3.19
CA ASP A 90 20.44 19.54 -3.40
C ASP A 90 19.51 19.69 -2.18
N GLU A 91 19.93 20.51 -1.22
CA GLU A 91 19.08 20.99 -0.12
C GLU A 91 18.35 22.25 -0.62
N PRO A 92 17.01 22.27 -0.79
CA PRO A 92 16.31 23.51 -1.06
C PRO A 92 16.10 24.28 0.25
N SER A 93 16.65 25.49 0.26
CA SER A 93 16.63 26.54 1.28
C SER A 93 15.23 26.84 1.85
N VAL A 94 15.13 26.82 3.18
CA VAL A 94 14.05 27.49 3.91
C VAL A 94 14.41 28.97 4.01
N GLU A 95 13.82 29.78 3.14
CA GLU A 95 13.85 31.23 3.22
C GLU A 95 12.41 31.76 3.35
N GLU A 96 12.24 32.60 4.38
CA GLU A 96 11.19 33.62 4.52
C GLU A 96 9.83 33.13 5.05
N VAL A 97 9.75 32.91 6.37
CA VAL A 97 8.56 33.25 7.14
C VAL A 97 8.99 34.30 8.17
N ASP A 98 8.70 35.56 7.83
CA ASP A 98 8.58 36.70 8.77
C ASP A 98 7.47 36.43 9.81
#